data_AF-A0A067C9L7-F1
#
_entry.id   AF-A0A067C9L7-F1
#
_cell.length_a   1.000
_cell.length_b   1.000
_cell.length_c   1.000
_cell.angle_alpha   90.00
_cell.angle_beta   90.00
_cell.angle_gamma   90.00
#
_symmetry.space_group_name_H-M   'P 1'
#
loop_
_entity.id
_entity.type
_entity.pdbx_description
1 polymer ?
#
loop_
_entity_poly.entity_id
_entity_poly.type
_entity_poly.pdbx_seq_one_letter_code
_entity_poly.pdbx_strand_id
1 'polypeptide(L)'
;MLRVVFLLAALATCCIADTDDRAALRARVKAWKESGPGQEAQARGLASGLEATDIDAELDAFQETLDMVATLNAQYPQARFSEQNPFALMTQAAFEKWVRGNKPARNETWSRTSTEDATVLPASTATTSIDWSTSGCMAPVRNQGVCGSCFAYAAVAAAESAYCLVNNRQLTLFSDQQALSCGPGNGCYGGWSDLSLGWMAANGMCTLDAYPNTNEWTMTTAACEKNCAPTKMPFTTVASTVGEVELEQALNLQPVAVDIGSSSPVFKNYAGGVITGGCDTWFDHVLLGVGYGNDDAGLPYFKMKNSWGTWWGENGYVRLQRGVGGVGTCGLARHAAYPVVFTPQFNLVTSSGHVLSEYYSNLFAGPSRGPSPNEQWNYDSRTHHIKVNSNHECLDAYYDGSAFKVHTYTCDASNGNQRWRIDSANHRIAHRTHPNLCLDVDPSQNNKVQVWACGNPAPNQWLAVSEERVKLYSFNNRFLSSNGEMIQFPPEGSYPYEWVVSNADNTWRARSNTGDPQRCLDAYQPWNGGVVHLYACDATNANQKWRYDPSTKQLRHLTHLGFCLDMRTADGSQAHLWRCNAPTNDLQRFTYASQSFP
;
A
#
# COMPACT_ATOMS: atom_id res chain seq x y z
N MET A 1 46.59 2.51 -55.41
CA MET A 1 45.55 3.21 -56.21
C MET A 1 44.26 3.04 -55.42
N LEU A 2 43.71 4.02 -54.72
CA LEU A 2 43.26 5.34 -55.13
C LEU A 2 43.40 6.30 -53.93
N ARG A 3 43.87 7.52 -54.16
CA ARG A 3 43.96 8.61 -53.17
C ARG A 3 42.57 9.19 -52.95
N VAL A 4 42.15 9.36 -51.69
CA VAL A 4 41.07 10.30 -51.34
C VAL A 4 41.68 11.37 -50.44
N VAL A 5 41.55 12.60 -50.92
CA VAL A 5 42.14 13.83 -50.42
C VAL A 5 41.28 14.34 -49.25
N PHE A 6 41.96 14.73 -48.16
CA PHE A 6 41.40 15.53 -47.09
C PHE A 6 40.90 16.87 -47.63
N LEU A 7 39.62 17.19 -47.39
CA LEU A 7 39.12 18.56 -47.43
C LEU A 7 38.57 18.92 -46.05
N LEU A 8 39.43 19.61 -45.30
CA LEU A 8 39.07 20.50 -44.20
C LEU A 8 38.41 21.74 -44.78
N ALA A 9 37.13 21.96 -44.47
CA ALA A 9 36.52 23.29 -44.27
C ALA A 9 35.00 23.13 -44.04
N ALA A 10 34.59 23.08 -42.77
CA ALA A 10 33.27 23.55 -42.37
C ALA A 10 33.52 24.69 -41.38
N LEU A 11 33.48 25.91 -41.92
CA LEU A 11 33.49 27.15 -41.16
C LEU A 11 32.32 27.14 -40.18
N ALA A 12 32.64 27.42 -38.92
CA ALA A 12 31.67 27.75 -37.90
C ALA A 12 30.88 28.99 -38.35
N THR A 13 29.65 28.81 -38.82
CA THR A 13 28.64 29.86 -38.81
C THR A 13 28.28 30.11 -37.34
N CYS A 14 28.95 31.11 -36.75
CA CYS A 14 28.40 31.80 -35.60
C CYS A 14 27.10 32.45 -36.06
N CYS A 15 25.96 31.84 -35.72
CA CYS A 15 24.66 32.45 -35.93
C CYS A 15 24.58 33.69 -35.05
N ILE A 16 24.75 34.87 -35.64
CA ILE A 16 24.25 36.10 -35.05
C ILE A 16 22.72 35.96 -35.12
N ALA A 17 22.10 35.51 -34.03
CA ALA A 17 20.65 35.58 -33.89
C ALA A 17 20.24 37.03 -34.12
N ASP A 18 19.21 37.26 -34.94
CA ASP A 18 18.75 38.60 -35.25
C ASP A 18 18.31 39.31 -33.95
N THR A 19 18.48 40.63 -33.87
CA THR A 19 18.09 41.39 -32.66
C THR A 19 16.61 41.23 -32.34
N ASP A 20 15.78 41.01 -33.36
CA ASP A 20 14.35 40.76 -33.24
C ASP A 20 14.05 39.38 -32.61
N ASP A 21 14.84 38.35 -32.92
CA ASP A 21 14.71 37.02 -32.31
C ASP A 21 15.03 37.06 -30.80
N ARG A 22 16.07 37.81 -30.40
CA ARG A 22 16.38 37.97 -28.96
C ARG A 22 15.32 38.80 -28.23
N ALA A 23 14.70 39.79 -28.86
CA ALA A 23 13.61 40.54 -28.26
C ALA A 23 12.37 39.67 -28.00
N ALA A 24 11.99 38.82 -28.97
CA ALA A 24 10.90 37.87 -28.81
C ALA A 24 11.19 36.84 -27.71
N LEU A 25 12.42 36.31 -27.67
CA LEU A 25 12.85 35.36 -26.65
C LEU A 25 12.80 35.95 -25.24
N ARG A 26 13.21 37.21 -25.07
CA ARG A 26 13.08 37.95 -23.79
C ARG A 26 11.63 38.04 -23.32
N ALA A 27 10.69 38.31 -24.22
CA ALA A 27 9.27 38.36 -23.88
C ALA A 27 8.74 36.99 -23.43
N ARG A 28 9.18 35.90 -24.07
CA ARG A 28 8.80 34.53 -23.68
C ARG A 28 9.38 34.14 -22.32
N VAL A 29 10.65 34.43 -22.07
CA VAL A 29 11.27 34.15 -20.76
C VAL A 29 10.58 34.94 -19.66
N LYS A 30 10.25 36.22 -19.90
CA LYS A 30 9.46 37.01 -18.97
C LYS A 30 8.09 36.37 -18.68
N ALA A 31 7.36 35.97 -19.72
CA ALA A 31 6.07 35.31 -19.56
C ALA A 31 6.19 33.97 -18.79
N TRP A 32 7.23 33.19 -19.04
CA TRP A 32 7.52 31.98 -18.28
C TRP A 32 7.81 32.30 -16.81
N LYS A 33 8.65 33.31 -16.50
CA LYS A 33 8.92 33.76 -15.11
C LYS A 33 7.66 34.18 -14.37
N GLU A 34 6.70 34.79 -15.08
CA GLU A 34 5.41 35.20 -14.53
C GLU A 34 4.41 34.03 -14.36
N SER A 35 4.66 32.88 -14.99
CA SER A 35 3.85 31.67 -14.87
C SER A 35 4.07 30.94 -13.54
N GLY A 36 3.15 30.04 -13.15
CA GLY A 36 3.28 29.22 -11.95
C GLY A 36 4.60 28.41 -11.87
N PRO A 37 4.99 27.66 -12.91
CA PRO A 37 6.27 26.95 -12.95
C PRO A 37 7.50 27.88 -12.84
N GLY A 38 7.46 29.05 -13.48
CA GLY A 38 8.55 30.01 -13.40
C GLY A 38 8.68 30.66 -12.02
N GLN A 39 7.55 31.00 -11.39
CA GLN A 39 7.52 31.48 -10.01
C GLN A 39 8.06 30.42 -9.03
N GLU A 40 7.69 29.14 -9.20
CA GLU A 40 8.27 28.05 -8.41
C GLU A 40 9.79 27.96 -8.65
N ALA A 41 10.23 28.00 -9.91
CA ALA A 41 11.66 27.93 -10.23
C ALA A 41 12.47 29.07 -9.58
N GLN A 42 11.92 30.29 -9.57
CA GLN A 42 12.52 31.46 -8.93
C GLN A 42 12.53 31.33 -7.40
N ALA A 43 11.42 30.95 -6.79
CA ALA A 43 11.31 30.79 -5.34
C ALA A 43 12.28 29.73 -4.79
N ARG A 44 12.69 28.79 -5.63
CA ARG A 44 13.45 27.59 -5.26
C ARG A 44 14.89 27.56 -5.76
N GLY A 45 15.35 28.60 -6.47
CA GLY A 45 16.71 28.64 -7.02
C GLY A 45 16.98 27.60 -8.11
N LEU A 46 15.92 27.15 -8.81
CA LEU A 46 16.05 26.26 -9.97
C LEU A 46 16.33 27.05 -11.26
N ALA A 47 16.06 28.37 -11.24
CA ALA A 47 16.39 29.30 -12.32
C ALA A 47 17.83 29.84 -12.24
N SER A 48 18.58 29.60 -11.16
CA SER A 48 19.80 30.34 -10.81
C SER A 48 21.12 29.67 -11.18
N GLY A 49 21.15 28.86 -12.25
CA GLY A 49 22.42 28.42 -12.85
C GLY A 49 23.18 29.55 -13.56
N LEU A 50 22.56 30.71 -13.70
CA LEU A 50 23.05 31.89 -14.39
C LEU A 50 22.98 33.04 -13.40
N GLU A 51 24.10 33.72 -13.16
CA GLU A 51 24.10 34.94 -12.33
C GLU A 51 23.07 35.92 -12.89
N ALA A 52 22.35 36.65 -12.01
CA ALA A 52 21.27 37.58 -12.37
C ALA A 52 21.67 38.71 -13.34
N THR A 53 22.94 38.77 -13.74
CA THR A 53 23.54 39.73 -14.65
C THR A 53 23.73 39.20 -16.08
N ASP A 54 23.63 37.88 -16.32
CA ASP A 54 23.83 37.29 -17.65
C ASP A 54 22.50 36.94 -18.35
N ILE A 55 21.82 37.98 -18.81
CA ILE A 55 20.60 37.88 -19.60
C ILE A 55 20.83 37.03 -20.86
N ASP A 56 22.02 37.07 -21.45
CA ASP A 56 22.26 36.36 -22.70
C ASP A 56 22.36 34.85 -22.48
N ALA A 57 23.02 34.41 -21.41
CA ALA A 57 23.02 32.99 -21.06
C ALA A 57 21.61 32.48 -20.68
N GLU A 58 20.75 33.33 -20.10
CA GLU A 58 19.37 32.96 -19.74
C GLU A 58 18.53 32.72 -20.98
N LEU A 59 18.67 33.61 -21.96
CA LEU A 59 18.03 33.48 -23.25
C LEU A 59 18.54 32.23 -23.97
N ASP A 60 19.84 31.99 -23.97
CA ASP A 60 20.43 30.83 -24.65
C ASP A 60 19.96 29.50 -24.01
N ALA A 61 19.90 29.41 -22.68
CA ALA A 61 19.38 28.23 -21.98
C ALA A 61 17.88 28.00 -22.24
N PHE A 62 17.08 29.07 -22.32
CA PHE A 62 15.67 28.96 -22.68
C PHE A 62 15.51 28.53 -24.14
N GLN A 63 16.30 29.08 -25.06
CA GLN A 63 16.29 28.69 -26.47
C GLN A 63 16.67 27.22 -26.63
N GLU A 64 17.69 26.72 -25.91
CA GLU A 64 18.05 25.31 -25.86
C GLU A 64 16.84 24.44 -25.46
N THR A 65 16.09 24.86 -24.43
CA THR A 65 14.87 24.17 -24.01
C THR A 65 13.79 24.20 -25.11
N LEU A 66 13.58 25.33 -25.79
CA LEU A 66 12.60 25.44 -26.86
C LEU A 66 12.92 24.52 -28.05
N ASP A 67 14.17 24.51 -28.49
CA ASP A 67 14.65 23.67 -29.60
C ASP A 67 14.52 22.18 -29.24
N MET A 68 14.85 21.83 -28.00
CA MET A 68 14.70 20.48 -27.49
C MET A 68 13.23 20.07 -27.41
N VAL A 69 12.35 20.92 -26.88
CA VAL A 69 10.90 20.66 -26.83
C VAL A 69 10.32 20.42 -28.23
N ALA A 70 10.71 21.22 -29.22
CA ALA A 70 10.29 21.03 -30.61
C ALA A 70 10.78 19.67 -31.15
N THR A 71 12.04 19.33 -30.90
CA THR A 71 12.65 18.05 -31.30
C THR A 71 11.92 16.86 -30.67
N LEU A 72 11.67 16.91 -29.37
CA LEU A 72 11.03 15.82 -28.62
C LEU A 72 9.59 15.59 -29.05
N ASN A 73 8.80 16.65 -29.26
CA ASN A 73 7.42 16.54 -29.74
C ASN A 73 7.36 15.97 -31.17
N ALA A 74 8.38 16.22 -32.00
CA ALA A 74 8.48 15.61 -33.33
C ALA A 74 8.89 14.12 -33.27
N GLN A 75 9.78 13.76 -32.35
CA GLN A 75 10.36 12.41 -32.26
C GLN A 75 9.48 11.41 -31.48
N TYR A 76 8.79 11.87 -30.42
CA TYR A 76 8.01 11.03 -29.51
C TYR A 76 6.56 11.51 -29.42
N PRO A 77 5.75 11.31 -30.49
CA PRO A 77 4.39 11.87 -30.58
C PRO A 77 3.39 11.29 -29.56
N GLN A 78 3.74 10.20 -28.87
CA GLN A 78 2.94 9.61 -27.79
C GLN A 78 3.04 10.39 -26.47
N ALA A 79 4.05 11.26 -26.35
CA ALA A 79 4.24 12.16 -25.21
C ALA A 79 4.14 13.62 -25.66
N ARG A 80 3.87 14.50 -24.70
CA ARG A 80 3.85 15.94 -24.85
C ARG A 80 4.96 16.54 -24.00
N PHE A 81 5.76 17.39 -24.62
CA PHE A 81 6.84 18.12 -23.96
C PHE A 81 6.58 19.62 -24.01
N SER A 82 6.99 20.34 -22.96
CA SER A 82 6.82 21.78 -22.87
C SER A 82 7.86 22.43 -21.98
N GLU A 83 8.19 23.67 -22.29
CA GLU A 83 8.95 24.60 -21.47
C GLU A 83 8.18 25.12 -20.23
N GLN A 84 6.88 24.83 -20.11
CA GLN A 84 6.05 25.22 -18.96
C GLN A 84 6.29 24.31 -17.74
N ASN A 85 7.54 24.25 -17.31
CA ASN A 85 8.02 23.48 -16.16
C ASN A 85 9.13 24.27 -15.40
N PRO A 86 9.47 23.90 -14.16
CA PRO A 86 10.45 24.64 -13.35
C PRO A 86 11.91 24.59 -13.84
N PHE A 87 12.24 23.74 -14.83
CA PHE A 87 13.60 23.50 -15.30
C PHE A 87 13.92 24.19 -16.63
N ALA A 88 13.04 25.03 -17.14
CA ALA A 88 13.15 25.60 -18.49
C ALA A 88 14.39 26.50 -18.71
N LEU A 89 14.93 27.08 -17.63
CA LEU A 89 16.18 27.87 -17.65
C LEU A 89 17.43 27.09 -17.25
N MET A 90 17.32 25.78 -16.99
CA MET A 90 18.50 24.93 -16.83
C MET A 90 18.97 24.47 -18.19
N THR A 91 20.27 24.51 -18.48
CA THR A 91 20.82 23.75 -19.61
C THR A 91 20.67 22.26 -19.36
N GLN A 92 20.72 21.42 -20.40
CA GLN A 92 20.67 19.97 -20.23
C GLN A 92 21.78 19.46 -19.30
N ALA A 93 23.00 19.97 -19.43
CA ALA A 93 24.11 19.59 -18.56
C ALA A 93 23.88 19.98 -17.08
N ALA A 94 23.26 21.13 -16.82
CA ALA A 94 22.90 21.55 -15.47
C ALA A 94 21.80 20.64 -14.88
N PHE A 95 20.79 20.28 -15.69
CA PHE A 95 19.74 19.35 -15.29
C PHE A 95 20.30 17.96 -14.98
N GLU A 96 21.20 17.42 -15.80
CA GLU A 96 21.83 16.12 -15.53
C GLU A 96 22.61 16.10 -14.21
N LYS A 97 23.36 17.16 -13.95
CA LYS A 97 24.08 17.32 -12.68
C LYS A 97 23.14 17.42 -11.49
N TRP A 98 22.01 18.13 -11.66
CA TRP A 98 20.98 18.27 -10.64
C TRP A 98 20.29 16.94 -10.33
N VAL A 99 19.91 16.16 -11.35
CA VAL A 99 19.27 14.84 -11.16
C VAL A 99 20.23 13.83 -10.52
N ARG A 100 21.44 13.67 -11.08
CA ARG A 100 22.38 12.65 -10.63
C ARG A 100 22.86 12.88 -9.19
N GLY A 101 22.93 14.13 -8.75
CA GLY A 101 23.60 14.48 -7.51
C GLY A 101 25.03 13.91 -7.48
N ASN A 102 25.51 13.55 -6.28
CA ASN A 102 26.83 12.95 -6.07
C ASN A 102 26.70 11.50 -5.56
N LYS A 103 25.95 10.65 -6.27
CA LYS A 103 25.63 9.28 -5.83
C LYS A 103 26.88 8.53 -5.35
N PRO A 104 26.88 7.95 -4.13
CA PRO A 104 27.98 7.10 -3.70
C PRO A 104 28.07 5.85 -4.55
N ALA A 105 29.29 5.37 -4.78
CA ALA A 105 29.51 4.07 -5.40
C ALA A 105 28.86 2.98 -4.53
N ARG A 106 28.06 2.10 -5.15
CA ARG A 106 27.65 0.84 -4.51
C ARG A 106 28.89 -0.04 -4.45
N ASN A 107 29.14 -0.73 -3.34
CA ASN A 107 30.20 -1.75 -3.31
C ASN A 107 29.79 -2.85 -4.31
N GLU A 108 30.39 -2.88 -5.49
CA GLU A 108 29.93 -3.61 -6.68
C GLU A 108 30.20 -5.13 -6.62
N THR A 109 29.70 -5.80 -5.59
CA THR A 109 29.46 -7.26 -5.64
C THR A 109 28.03 -7.61 -6.06
N TRP A 110 27.15 -6.61 -6.24
CA TRP A 110 25.90 -6.79 -7.00
C TRP A 110 26.24 -6.83 -8.49
N SER A 111 26.87 -7.95 -8.83
CA SER A 111 27.52 -8.28 -10.07
C SER A 111 26.70 -7.91 -11.30
N ARG A 112 27.45 -7.51 -12.33
CA ARG A 112 27.17 -7.40 -13.78
C ARG A 112 26.42 -8.61 -14.39
N THR A 113 25.93 -9.54 -13.59
CA THR A 113 25.13 -10.71 -13.95
C THR A 113 23.66 -10.40 -14.22
N SER A 114 23.10 -9.23 -13.87
CA SER A 114 21.70 -8.89 -14.23
C SER A 114 21.56 -8.18 -15.58
N THR A 115 22.66 -7.79 -16.23
CA THR A 115 22.63 -7.01 -17.48
C THR A 115 22.81 -7.81 -18.75
N GLU A 116 23.41 -9.01 -18.71
CA GLU A 116 23.61 -9.80 -19.94
C GLU A 116 22.34 -10.52 -20.40
N ASP A 117 21.44 -10.90 -19.48
CA ASP A 117 20.13 -11.52 -19.80
C ASP A 117 18.94 -10.54 -19.78
N ALA A 118 19.18 -9.25 -19.50
CA ALA A 118 18.09 -8.29 -19.38
C ALA A 118 17.27 -8.18 -20.67
N THR A 119 17.88 -8.35 -21.86
CA THR A 119 17.18 -8.35 -23.16
C THR A 119 16.19 -9.51 -23.34
N VAL A 120 16.27 -10.55 -22.52
CA VAL A 120 15.42 -11.76 -22.58
C VAL A 120 14.24 -11.68 -21.60
N LEU A 121 14.23 -10.68 -20.70
CA LEU A 121 13.15 -10.53 -19.73
C LEU A 121 11.80 -10.29 -20.42
N PRO A 122 10.75 -11.03 -20.03
CA PRO A 122 9.46 -10.97 -20.72
C PRO A 122 8.82 -9.59 -20.57
N ALA A 123 8.18 -9.16 -21.64
CA ALA A 123 7.28 -8.02 -21.62
C ALA A 123 6.06 -8.31 -20.73
N SER A 124 5.61 -7.30 -20.01
CA SER A 124 4.30 -7.36 -19.34
C SER A 124 3.19 -7.48 -20.40
N THR A 125 2.30 -8.45 -20.23
CA THR A 125 1.16 -8.71 -21.13
C THR A 125 -0.20 -8.46 -20.47
N ALA A 126 -0.23 -7.86 -19.27
CA ALA A 126 -1.51 -7.63 -18.61
C ALA A 126 -2.42 -6.71 -19.40
N THR A 127 -3.69 -7.12 -19.41
CA THR A 127 -4.81 -6.39 -20.00
C THR A 127 -5.64 -5.65 -18.95
N THR A 128 -5.29 -5.80 -17.66
CA THR A 128 -5.91 -5.08 -16.53
C THR A 128 -5.23 -3.75 -16.28
N SER A 129 -5.81 -2.92 -15.42
CA SER A 129 -5.21 -1.68 -14.95
C SER A 129 -5.26 -1.59 -13.43
N ILE A 130 -4.25 -0.93 -12.87
CA ILE A 130 -4.16 -0.55 -11.46
C ILE A 130 -3.73 0.91 -11.41
N ASP A 131 -4.40 1.72 -10.60
CA ASP A 131 -3.96 3.10 -10.34
C ASP A 131 -4.13 3.47 -8.87
N TRP A 132 -3.04 3.34 -8.11
CA TRP A 132 -2.95 3.74 -6.71
C TRP A 132 -2.95 5.25 -6.51
N SER A 133 -2.72 6.07 -7.54
CA SER A 133 -2.71 7.53 -7.37
C SER A 133 -4.08 8.10 -6.96
N THR A 134 -5.15 7.34 -7.20
CA THR A 134 -6.52 7.67 -6.78
C THR A 134 -6.88 7.07 -5.40
N SER A 135 -5.98 6.28 -4.82
CA SER A 135 -6.20 5.62 -3.53
C SER A 135 -6.09 6.61 -2.37
N GLY A 136 -6.91 6.43 -1.34
CA GLY A 136 -6.73 7.12 -0.06
C GLY A 136 -5.40 6.80 0.66
N CYS A 137 -4.64 5.81 0.17
CA CYS A 137 -3.31 5.46 0.67
C CYS A 137 -2.15 6.07 -0.14
N MET A 138 -2.42 7.04 -1.02
CA MET A 138 -1.38 7.76 -1.71
C MET A 138 -1.12 9.11 -1.05
N ALA A 139 0.10 9.32 -0.56
CA ALA A 139 0.51 10.63 -0.08
C ALA A 139 0.52 11.67 -1.22
N PRO A 140 0.38 12.98 -0.92
CA PRO A 140 0.54 14.03 -1.92
C PRO A 140 1.92 13.99 -2.61
N VAL A 141 2.02 14.57 -3.81
CA VAL A 141 3.31 14.79 -4.48
C VAL A 141 4.13 15.76 -3.65
N ARG A 142 5.41 15.41 -3.42
CA ARG A 142 6.38 16.22 -2.67
C ARG A 142 7.43 16.81 -3.61
N ASN A 143 8.27 17.69 -3.09
CA ASN A 143 9.39 18.29 -3.81
C ASN A 143 10.68 18.10 -3.03
N GLN A 144 11.61 17.30 -3.54
CA GLN A 144 12.91 17.03 -2.91
C GLN A 144 13.90 18.20 -3.00
N GLY A 145 13.59 19.17 -3.87
CA GLY A 145 14.43 20.30 -4.22
C GLY A 145 15.80 19.93 -4.79
N VAL A 146 16.85 20.65 -4.39
CA VAL A 146 18.23 20.47 -4.90
C VAL A 146 18.99 19.33 -4.25
N CYS A 147 18.47 18.78 -3.15
CA CYS A 147 19.09 17.66 -2.44
C CYS A 147 18.87 16.34 -3.20
N GLY A 148 19.92 15.53 -3.36
CA GLY A 148 19.89 14.19 -3.96
C GLY A 148 19.20 13.13 -3.08
N SER A 149 17.98 13.42 -2.62
CA SER A 149 17.24 12.66 -1.60
C SER A 149 16.14 11.75 -2.17
N CYS A 150 16.06 11.58 -3.49
CA CYS A 150 15.02 10.80 -4.16
C CYS A 150 14.84 9.39 -3.61
N PHE A 151 15.93 8.72 -3.23
CA PHE A 151 15.90 7.39 -2.62
C PHE A 151 15.09 7.38 -1.30
N ALA A 152 15.23 8.43 -0.48
CA ALA A 152 14.51 8.58 0.78
C ALA A 152 13.03 8.88 0.52
N TYR A 153 12.73 9.82 -0.40
CA TYR A 153 11.36 10.16 -0.78
C TYR A 153 10.59 8.97 -1.36
N ALA A 154 11.21 8.20 -2.27
CA ALA A 154 10.59 7.02 -2.86
C ALA A 154 10.38 5.89 -1.82
N ALA A 155 11.37 5.66 -0.95
CA ALA A 155 11.26 4.68 0.13
C ALA A 155 10.16 5.06 1.14
N VAL A 156 10.12 6.33 1.57
CA VAL A 156 9.09 6.82 2.49
C VAL A 156 7.72 6.71 1.86
N ALA A 157 7.55 7.11 0.59
CA ALA A 157 6.25 7.01 -0.08
C ALA A 157 5.76 5.55 -0.24
N ALA A 158 6.68 4.59 -0.46
CA ALA A 158 6.36 3.17 -0.46
C ALA A 158 5.97 2.68 0.94
N ALA A 159 6.69 3.11 1.99
CA ALA A 159 6.39 2.77 3.38
C ALA A 159 5.07 3.39 3.87
N GLU A 160 4.75 4.62 3.51
CA GLU A 160 3.46 5.28 3.79
C GLU A 160 2.29 4.51 3.19
N SER A 161 2.44 4.10 1.92
CA SER A 161 1.43 3.31 1.22
C SER A 161 1.22 1.96 1.91
N ALA A 162 2.31 1.24 2.18
CA ALA A 162 2.31 -0.02 2.92
C ALA A 162 1.66 0.12 4.31
N TYR A 163 2.03 1.16 5.06
CA TYR A 163 1.47 1.46 6.37
C TYR A 163 -0.04 1.70 6.29
N CYS A 164 -0.49 2.53 5.35
CA CYS A 164 -1.91 2.81 5.15
C CYS A 164 -2.71 1.56 4.78
N LEU A 165 -2.17 0.67 3.93
CA LEU A 165 -2.84 -0.56 3.48
C LEU A 165 -3.21 -1.49 4.64
N VAL A 166 -2.33 -1.62 5.64
CA VAL A 166 -2.56 -2.48 6.81
C VAL A 166 -3.11 -1.73 8.02
N ASN A 167 -2.96 -0.41 8.08
CA ASN A 167 -3.52 0.44 9.13
C ASN A 167 -4.86 1.06 8.70
N ASN A 168 -5.79 0.23 8.22
CA ASN A 168 -7.20 0.60 8.02
C ASN A 168 -7.43 1.74 7.03
N ARG A 169 -6.57 1.85 6.02
CA ARG A 169 -6.62 2.93 5.04
C ARG A 169 -6.48 4.32 5.66
N GLN A 170 -5.88 4.43 6.84
CA GLN A 170 -5.52 5.70 7.44
C GLN A 170 -4.12 6.11 6.97
N LEU A 171 -4.07 7.11 6.10
CA LEU A 171 -2.82 7.67 5.62
C LEU A 171 -2.12 8.44 6.74
N THR A 172 -0.90 8.01 7.06
CA THR A 172 0.03 8.72 7.94
C THR A 172 1.18 9.23 7.09
N LEU A 173 1.48 10.52 7.17
CA LEU A 173 2.63 11.11 6.50
C LEU A 173 3.88 10.95 7.37
N PHE A 174 4.90 10.30 6.84
CA PHE A 174 6.19 10.12 7.50
C PHE A 174 7.24 11.10 6.95
N SER A 175 8.26 11.33 7.76
CA SER A 175 9.35 12.27 7.49
C SER A 175 10.35 11.72 6.48
N ASP A 176 10.46 12.36 5.31
CA ASP A 176 11.56 12.07 4.37
C ASP A 176 12.90 12.45 4.99
N GLN A 177 12.92 13.53 5.76
CA GLN A 177 14.11 14.06 6.42
C GLN A 177 14.72 13.09 7.43
N GLN A 178 13.91 12.37 8.20
CA GLN A 178 14.44 11.38 9.12
C GLN A 178 15.11 10.24 8.36
N ALA A 179 14.49 9.75 7.29
CA ALA A 179 15.10 8.72 6.43
C ALA A 179 16.39 9.21 5.77
N LEU A 180 16.45 10.50 5.40
CA LEU A 180 17.62 11.14 4.81
C LEU A 180 18.77 11.34 5.81
N SER A 181 18.48 11.86 7.01
CA SER A 181 19.47 12.24 8.02
C SER A 181 19.95 11.07 8.86
N CYS A 182 19.06 10.13 9.18
CA CYS A 182 19.33 9.02 10.10
C CYS A 182 19.45 7.66 9.41
N GLY A 183 18.90 7.54 8.21
CA GLY A 183 18.92 6.31 7.43
C GLY A 183 20.26 6.07 6.72
N PRO A 184 20.37 4.94 6.01
CA PRO A 184 21.55 4.62 5.22
C PRO A 184 21.64 5.52 3.99
N GLY A 185 22.85 5.72 3.49
CA GLY A 185 23.16 6.62 2.39
C GLY A 185 24.03 7.78 2.84
N ASN A 186 24.25 8.73 1.93
CA ASN A 186 25.10 9.91 2.17
C ASN A 186 24.27 11.20 2.19
N GLY A 187 23.02 11.13 2.68
CA GLY A 187 22.10 12.27 2.71
C GLY A 187 21.87 12.87 1.32
N CYS A 188 22.11 14.18 1.16
CA CYS A 188 21.91 14.87 -0.14
C CYS A 188 22.86 14.43 -1.25
N TYR A 189 23.83 13.58 -0.95
CA TYR A 189 24.72 12.98 -1.94
C TYR A 189 24.17 11.64 -2.46
N GLY A 190 22.97 11.22 -2.05
CA GLY A 190 22.31 10.02 -2.58
C GLY A 190 22.38 8.80 -1.68
N GLY A 191 21.64 7.77 -2.08
CA GLY A 191 21.42 6.55 -1.34
C GLY A 191 20.56 5.58 -2.15
N TRP A 192 20.05 4.54 -1.48
CA TRP A 192 19.33 3.44 -2.11
C TRP A 192 18.02 3.17 -1.37
N SER A 193 16.91 3.05 -2.13
CA SER A 193 15.57 2.94 -1.56
C SER A 193 15.33 1.63 -0.81
N ASP A 194 15.92 0.52 -1.27
CA ASP A 194 15.91 -0.80 -0.62
C ASP A 194 16.56 -0.75 0.77
N LEU A 195 17.74 -0.12 0.88
CA LEU A 195 18.44 0.06 2.15
C LEU A 195 17.65 0.97 3.08
N SER A 196 17.09 2.06 2.58
CA SER A 196 16.24 2.96 3.36
C SER A 196 15.00 2.23 3.89
N LEU A 197 14.30 1.45 3.06
CA LEU A 197 13.17 0.62 3.48
C LEU A 197 13.58 -0.39 4.57
N GLY A 198 14.73 -1.05 4.42
CA GLY A 198 15.27 -1.97 5.42
C GLY A 198 15.58 -1.29 6.76
N TRP A 199 16.10 -0.06 6.70
CA TRP A 199 16.33 0.76 7.89
C TRP A 199 15.01 1.16 8.58
N MET A 200 13.99 1.56 7.80
CA MET A 200 12.66 1.90 8.34
C MET A 200 12.02 0.69 9.03
N ALA A 201 12.16 -0.51 8.47
CA ALA A 201 11.68 -1.75 9.07
C ALA A 201 12.27 -2.01 10.47
N ALA A 202 13.57 -1.70 10.64
CA ALA A 202 14.28 -1.91 11.90
C ALA A 202 14.06 -0.77 12.93
N ASN A 203 13.90 0.47 12.48
CA ASN A 203 13.94 1.66 13.35
C ASN A 203 12.58 2.36 13.53
N GLY A 204 11.59 2.06 12.69
CA GLY A 204 10.36 2.83 12.60
C GLY A 204 10.57 4.22 11.97
N MET A 205 9.49 4.99 11.90
CA MET A 205 9.49 6.33 11.30
C MET A 205 8.71 7.35 12.14
N CYS A 206 9.25 8.55 12.25
CA CYS A 206 8.55 9.71 12.78
C CYS A 206 7.62 10.31 11.74
N THR A 207 6.52 10.89 12.21
CA THR A 207 5.58 11.61 11.33
C THR A 207 6.25 12.86 10.77
N LEU A 208 5.76 13.31 9.61
CA LEU A 208 6.24 14.53 8.98
C LEU A 208 6.14 15.75 9.91
N ASP A 209 5.06 15.85 10.69
CA ASP A 209 4.87 16.94 11.66
C ASP A 209 5.88 16.90 12.81
N ALA A 210 6.28 15.70 13.25
CA ALA A 210 7.23 15.53 14.35
C ALA A 210 8.69 15.71 13.91
N TYR A 211 9.00 15.45 12.64
CA TYR A 211 10.32 15.65 12.05
C TYR A 211 10.17 16.28 10.65
N PRO A 212 9.98 17.61 10.56
CA PRO A 212 9.77 18.28 9.28
C PRO A 212 10.97 18.22 8.35
N ASN A 213 10.72 18.34 7.05
CA ASN A 213 11.76 18.45 6.05
C ASN A 213 12.46 19.82 6.10
N THR A 214 13.79 19.81 6.00
CA THR A 214 14.62 21.03 6.08
C THR A 214 15.71 21.09 5.00
N ASN A 215 15.99 19.97 4.31
CA ASN A 215 17.07 19.88 3.35
C ASN A 215 16.68 20.05 1.89
N GLU A 216 15.42 20.31 1.55
CA GLU A 216 14.99 20.37 0.15
C GLU A 216 15.82 21.38 -0.65
N TRP A 217 16.18 22.51 -0.05
CA TRP A 217 16.84 23.62 -0.75
C TRP A 217 18.31 23.81 -0.36
N THR A 218 18.97 22.75 0.13
CA THR A 218 20.40 22.76 0.48
C THR A 218 21.06 21.43 0.19
N MET A 219 22.33 21.48 -0.21
CA MET A 219 23.17 20.27 -0.42
C MET A 219 23.80 19.75 0.88
N THR A 220 23.62 20.45 2.00
CA THR A 220 24.16 20.05 3.30
C THR A 220 23.17 19.16 4.03
N THR A 221 23.50 17.88 4.20
CA THR A 221 22.68 16.95 4.99
C THR A 221 22.58 17.42 6.45
N ALA A 222 21.37 17.63 6.95
CA ALA A 222 21.13 17.93 8.36
C ALA A 222 21.49 16.72 9.23
N ALA A 223 21.96 16.98 10.46
CA ALA A 223 22.30 15.92 11.40
C ALA A 223 21.09 15.06 11.75
N CYS A 224 21.32 13.78 12.06
CA CYS A 224 20.28 12.91 12.60
C CYS A 224 19.89 13.37 14.00
N GLU A 225 18.64 13.79 14.17
CA GLU A 225 18.06 14.14 15.46
C GLU A 225 17.24 12.98 16.04
N LYS A 226 17.21 12.88 17.38
CA LYS A 226 16.42 11.86 18.11
C LYS A 226 15.35 12.53 18.97
N ASN A 227 14.60 13.45 18.37
CA ASN A 227 13.64 14.33 19.04
C ASN A 227 12.18 13.86 18.91
N CYS A 228 11.93 12.71 18.25
CA CYS A 228 10.61 12.14 18.02
C CYS A 228 10.55 10.67 18.42
N ALA A 229 9.34 10.17 18.70
CA ALA A 229 9.09 8.76 18.96
C ALA A 229 8.71 8.06 17.64
N PRO A 230 9.55 7.16 17.10
CA PRO A 230 9.26 6.50 15.82
C PRO A 230 8.06 5.54 15.92
N THR A 231 7.18 5.60 14.93
CA THR A 231 6.12 4.63 14.70
C THR A 231 6.70 3.37 14.09
N LYS A 232 6.41 2.20 14.67
CA LYS A 232 6.89 0.92 14.15
C LYS A 232 6.27 0.61 12.78
N MET A 233 7.10 0.20 11.83
CA MET A 233 6.62 -0.22 10.51
C MET A 233 5.94 -1.61 10.56
N PRO A 234 4.91 -1.86 9.73
CA PRO A 234 4.18 -3.12 9.70
C PRO A 234 4.82 -4.18 8.79
N PHE A 235 6.11 -4.02 8.52
CA PHE A 235 6.89 -4.92 7.70
C PHE A 235 8.29 -5.05 8.30
N THR A 236 8.86 -6.24 8.16
CA THR A 236 10.26 -6.55 8.53
C THR A 236 11.11 -6.95 7.33
N THR A 237 10.45 -7.17 6.19
CA THR A 237 11.06 -7.69 4.96
C THR A 237 10.85 -6.71 3.83
N VAL A 238 11.88 -6.52 3.00
CA VAL A 238 11.85 -5.74 1.77
C VAL A 238 12.10 -6.69 0.62
N ALA A 239 11.20 -6.71 -0.35
CA ALA A 239 11.34 -7.49 -1.58
C ALA A 239 11.84 -6.61 -2.71
N SER A 240 12.45 -7.23 -3.73
CA SER A 240 12.86 -6.56 -4.96
C SER A 240 12.33 -7.27 -6.20
N THR A 241 12.18 -6.51 -7.28
CA THR A 241 11.70 -7.02 -8.58
C THR A 241 12.69 -6.73 -9.69
N VAL A 242 12.75 -7.64 -10.66
CA VAL A 242 13.48 -7.50 -11.93
C VAL A 242 12.55 -8.01 -13.03
N GLY A 243 12.31 -7.22 -14.06
CA GLY A 243 11.36 -7.50 -15.13
C GLY A 243 10.05 -6.69 -15.00
N GLU A 244 9.40 -6.44 -16.14
CA GLU A 244 8.11 -5.74 -16.15
C GLU A 244 6.99 -6.58 -15.54
N VAL A 245 7.05 -7.91 -15.69
CA VAL A 245 6.06 -8.85 -15.15
C VAL A 245 6.08 -8.82 -13.62
N GLU A 246 7.26 -8.87 -13.02
CA GLU A 246 7.46 -8.85 -11.57
C GLU A 246 7.09 -7.49 -10.99
N LEU A 247 7.44 -6.39 -11.67
CA LEU A 247 7.01 -5.05 -11.27
C LEU A 247 5.48 -4.91 -11.28
N GLU A 248 4.82 -5.44 -12.32
CA GLU A 248 3.36 -5.46 -12.40
C GLU A 248 2.74 -6.29 -11.26
N GLN A 249 3.28 -7.46 -10.95
CA GLN A 249 2.83 -8.30 -9.84
C GLN A 249 2.96 -7.58 -8.49
N ALA A 250 4.06 -6.87 -8.27
CA ALA A 250 4.23 -6.06 -7.06
C ALA A 250 3.22 -4.90 -7.01
N LEU A 251 3.01 -4.20 -8.14
CA LEU A 251 2.02 -3.12 -8.25
C LEU A 251 0.59 -3.59 -8.05
N ASN A 252 0.26 -4.85 -8.32
CA ASN A 252 -1.05 -5.41 -7.96
C ASN A 252 -1.28 -5.40 -6.44
N LEU A 253 -0.23 -5.45 -5.63
CA LEU A 253 -0.33 -5.50 -4.18
C LEU A 253 -0.27 -4.10 -3.56
N GLN A 254 0.66 -3.27 -4.02
CA GLN A 254 0.96 -1.96 -3.42
C GLN A 254 1.87 -1.10 -4.33
N PRO A 255 2.03 0.20 -4.03
CA PRO A 255 3.07 1.03 -4.63
C PRO A 255 4.51 0.55 -4.33
N VAL A 256 5.42 0.75 -5.29
CA VAL A 256 6.79 0.18 -5.30
C VAL A 256 7.82 1.27 -5.59
N ALA A 257 8.96 1.32 -4.91
CA ALA A 257 10.05 2.24 -5.26
C ALA A 257 10.84 1.70 -6.45
N VAL A 258 10.92 2.44 -7.56
CA VAL A 258 11.49 2.00 -8.84
C VAL A 258 12.71 2.85 -9.19
N ASP A 259 13.84 2.21 -9.45
CA ASP A 259 15.05 2.88 -9.92
C ASP A 259 14.94 3.15 -11.43
N ILE A 260 15.37 4.33 -11.87
CA ILE A 260 15.20 4.76 -13.27
C ILE A 260 16.30 5.74 -13.73
N GLY A 261 16.49 5.81 -15.06
CA GLY A 261 17.22 6.90 -15.71
C GLY A 261 16.30 8.07 -16.04
N SER A 262 16.57 9.24 -15.48
CA SER A 262 15.72 10.44 -15.54
C SER A 262 16.46 11.75 -15.82
N SER A 263 17.79 11.70 -16.00
CA SER A 263 18.58 12.88 -16.35
C SER A 263 18.40 13.34 -17.80
N SER A 264 17.69 12.57 -18.63
CA SER A 264 17.48 12.83 -20.06
C SER A 264 16.54 14.01 -20.38
N PRO A 265 16.63 14.59 -21.61
CA PRO A 265 15.75 15.68 -22.04
C PRO A 265 14.26 15.32 -22.03
N VAL A 266 13.90 14.06 -22.27
CA VAL A 266 12.50 13.60 -22.21
C VAL A 266 11.92 13.77 -20.81
N PHE A 267 12.70 13.52 -19.75
CA PHE A 267 12.26 13.73 -18.38
C PHE A 267 12.22 15.21 -18.01
N LYS A 268 13.28 15.97 -18.35
CA LYS A 268 13.35 17.41 -18.07
C LYS A 268 12.09 18.15 -18.54
N ASN A 269 11.63 17.84 -19.74
CA ASN A 269 10.58 18.60 -20.42
C ASN A 269 9.22 17.89 -20.48
N TYR A 270 9.06 16.76 -19.79
CA TYR A 270 7.81 16.00 -19.82
C TYR A 270 6.63 16.81 -19.28
N ALA A 271 5.54 16.84 -20.04
CA ALA A 271 4.29 17.53 -19.68
C ALA A 271 3.04 16.64 -19.74
N GLY A 272 3.13 15.44 -20.34
CA GLY A 272 2.05 14.46 -20.36
C GLY A 272 2.20 13.41 -21.46
N GLY A 273 1.25 12.48 -21.53
CA GLY A 273 1.27 11.36 -22.49
C GLY A 273 2.17 10.22 -22.02
N VAL A 274 2.62 9.34 -22.92
CA VAL A 274 3.43 8.16 -22.57
C VAL A 274 4.82 8.31 -23.20
N ILE A 275 5.86 8.38 -22.37
CA ILE A 275 7.26 8.35 -22.84
C ILE A 275 7.56 6.94 -23.38
N THR A 276 7.94 6.85 -24.65
CA THR A 276 8.25 5.59 -25.34
C THR A 276 9.76 5.34 -25.50
N GLY A 277 10.61 6.34 -25.21
CA GLY A 277 12.06 6.24 -25.32
C GLY A 277 12.77 7.57 -25.02
N GLY A 278 14.00 7.73 -25.50
CA GLY A 278 14.77 8.98 -25.38
C GLY A 278 15.48 9.20 -24.04
N CYS A 279 15.56 8.14 -23.22
CA CYS A 279 16.16 8.13 -21.90
C CYS A 279 17.25 7.07 -21.79
N ASP A 280 18.22 7.30 -20.89
CA ASP A 280 19.20 6.31 -20.49
C ASP A 280 18.53 5.22 -19.64
N THR A 281 19.20 4.08 -19.50
CA THR A 281 18.76 2.93 -18.70
C THR A 281 19.56 2.79 -17.40
N TRP A 282 20.59 3.63 -17.19
CA TRP A 282 21.35 3.69 -15.94
C TRP A 282 20.66 4.55 -14.87
N PHE A 283 20.70 4.06 -13.63
CA PHE A 283 19.95 4.64 -12.52
C PHE A 283 20.57 5.92 -11.97
N ASP A 284 19.98 7.06 -12.28
CA ASP A 284 20.32 8.36 -11.67
C ASP A 284 19.24 8.86 -10.70
N HIS A 285 18.10 8.18 -10.60
CA HIS A 285 16.96 8.63 -9.78
C HIS A 285 16.07 7.47 -9.33
N VAL A 286 15.14 7.74 -8.41
CA VAL A 286 14.17 6.78 -7.88
C VAL A 286 12.78 7.43 -7.83
N LEU A 287 11.78 6.75 -8.38
CA LEU A 287 10.37 7.18 -8.34
C LEU A 287 9.54 6.14 -7.57
N LEU A 288 8.28 6.46 -7.29
CA LEU A 288 7.31 5.48 -6.80
C LEU A 288 6.43 4.99 -7.96
N GLY A 289 6.50 3.72 -8.31
CA GLY A 289 5.51 3.06 -9.16
C GLY A 289 4.16 3.00 -8.46
N VAL A 290 3.14 3.57 -9.10
CA VAL A 290 1.79 3.69 -8.55
C VAL A 290 0.73 3.00 -9.40
N GLY A 291 1.12 2.33 -10.47
CA GLY A 291 0.17 1.58 -11.28
C GLY A 291 0.62 1.33 -12.70
N TYR A 292 -0.29 0.79 -13.48
CA TYR A 292 -0.15 0.53 -14.90
C TYR A 292 -1.53 0.51 -15.55
N GLY A 293 -1.57 0.76 -16.85
CA GLY A 293 -2.82 0.76 -17.61
C GLY A 293 -2.56 0.97 -19.09
N ASN A 294 -3.55 1.53 -19.77
CA ASN A 294 -3.49 1.91 -21.17
C ASN A 294 -4.03 3.33 -21.30
N ASP A 295 -3.45 4.14 -22.18
CA ASP A 295 -4.00 5.47 -22.49
C ASP A 295 -5.27 5.36 -23.36
N ASP A 296 -5.87 6.49 -23.70
CA ASP A 296 -7.09 6.55 -24.52
C ASP A 296 -6.90 5.96 -25.93
N ALA A 297 -5.65 5.91 -26.42
CA ALA A 297 -5.28 5.29 -27.69
C ALA A 297 -4.93 3.80 -27.56
N GLY A 298 -4.98 3.24 -26.36
CA GLY A 298 -4.68 1.84 -26.06
C GLY A 298 -3.21 1.55 -25.81
N LEU A 299 -2.32 2.54 -25.77
CA LEU A 299 -0.88 2.36 -25.51
C LEU A 299 -0.64 2.00 -24.04
N PRO A 300 -0.08 0.81 -23.73
CA PRO A 300 0.18 0.40 -22.36
C PRO A 300 1.28 1.26 -21.70
N TYR A 301 1.06 1.60 -20.43
CA TYR A 301 2.02 2.35 -19.62
C TYR A 301 2.16 1.81 -18.19
N PHE A 302 3.31 2.05 -17.58
CA PHE A 302 3.49 2.15 -16.13
C PHE A 302 3.34 3.62 -15.72
N LYS A 303 2.73 3.87 -14.56
CA LYS A 303 2.55 5.20 -13.97
C LYS A 303 3.47 5.33 -12.76
N MET A 304 4.26 6.40 -12.75
CA MET A 304 5.20 6.69 -11.68
C MET A 304 4.87 8.05 -11.05
N LYS A 305 5.01 8.16 -9.73
CA LYS A 305 4.97 9.39 -8.96
C LYS A 305 6.39 9.89 -8.72
N ASN A 306 6.65 11.15 -9.05
CA ASN A 306 7.94 11.79 -8.88
C ASN A 306 7.96 12.69 -7.64
N SER A 307 9.16 13.18 -7.29
CA SER A 307 9.45 14.05 -6.15
C SER A 307 9.93 15.43 -6.58
N TRP A 308 9.48 15.92 -7.74
CA TRP A 308 9.87 17.22 -8.31
C TRP A 308 8.75 18.29 -8.23
N GLY A 309 7.77 18.06 -7.36
CA GLY A 309 6.60 18.93 -7.22
C GLY A 309 5.56 18.75 -8.33
N THR A 310 4.45 19.47 -8.20
CA THR A 310 3.27 19.33 -9.07
C THR A 310 3.35 20.11 -10.37
N TRP A 311 4.30 21.05 -10.49
CA TRP A 311 4.53 21.82 -11.72
C TRP A 311 5.30 21.05 -12.81
N TRP A 312 5.73 19.83 -12.51
CA TRP A 312 6.40 18.94 -13.46
C TRP A 312 5.48 17.80 -13.89
N GLY A 313 5.49 17.43 -15.17
CA GLY A 313 4.72 16.30 -15.70
C GLY A 313 3.21 16.41 -15.51
N GLU A 314 2.57 15.28 -15.26
CA GLU A 314 1.12 15.18 -15.07
C GLU A 314 0.79 15.40 -13.59
N ASN A 315 0.91 16.64 -13.12
CA ASN A 315 0.79 17.00 -11.71
C ASN A 315 1.76 16.21 -10.79
N GLY A 316 3.00 16.06 -11.23
CA GLY A 316 4.04 15.30 -10.52
C GLY A 316 4.15 13.82 -10.89
N TYR A 317 3.36 13.35 -11.85
CA TYR A 317 3.39 11.97 -12.33
C TYR A 317 3.96 11.87 -13.75
N VAL A 318 4.45 10.70 -14.12
CA VAL A 318 4.91 10.36 -15.48
C VAL A 318 4.40 8.99 -15.88
N ARG A 319 4.09 8.82 -17.17
CA ARG A 319 3.74 7.54 -17.76
C ARG A 319 4.84 7.10 -18.71
N LEU A 320 5.30 5.86 -18.53
CA LEU A 320 6.38 5.23 -19.28
C LEU A 320 5.82 4.02 -20.00
N GLN A 321 6.20 3.80 -21.25
CA GLN A 321 5.68 2.68 -22.02
C GLN A 321 5.94 1.35 -21.28
N ARG A 322 4.88 0.53 -21.19
CA ARG A 322 4.90 -0.83 -20.65
C ARG A 322 4.82 -1.82 -21.80
N GLY A 323 5.32 -3.03 -21.59
CA GLY A 323 5.25 -4.10 -22.58
C GLY A 323 6.40 -4.05 -23.58
N VAL A 324 7.49 -3.33 -23.25
CA VAL A 324 8.71 -3.32 -24.06
C VAL A 324 9.64 -4.48 -23.70
N GLY A 325 9.40 -5.14 -22.55
CA GLY A 325 10.27 -6.19 -22.02
C GLY A 325 11.66 -5.67 -21.71
N GLY A 326 12.65 -6.56 -21.68
CA GLY A 326 14.02 -6.10 -21.59
C GLY A 326 14.35 -5.47 -20.23
N VAL A 327 15.07 -4.34 -20.30
CA VAL A 327 15.30 -3.42 -19.17
C VAL A 327 14.13 -2.49 -18.86
N GLY A 328 13.04 -2.55 -19.64
CA GLY A 328 11.92 -1.59 -19.56
C GLY A 328 12.29 -0.20 -20.05
N THR A 329 11.28 0.63 -20.30
CA THR A 329 11.50 2.03 -20.71
C THR A 329 12.27 2.78 -19.62
N CYS A 330 13.36 3.45 -20.01
CA CYS A 330 14.27 4.17 -19.10
C CYS A 330 14.92 3.31 -18.00
N GLY A 331 14.97 1.98 -18.19
CA GLY A 331 15.55 1.06 -17.21
C GLY A 331 14.62 0.67 -16.06
N LEU A 332 13.34 1.05 -16.10
CA LEU A 332 12.38 0.86 -14.99
C LEU A 332 12.22 -0.60 -14.53
N ALA A 333 12.53 -1.58 -15.40
CA ALA A 333 12.38 -3.01 -15.09
C ALA A 333 13.65 -3.63 -14.50
N ARG A 334 14.73 -2.87 -14.35
CA ARG A 334 16.02 -3.41 -13.88
C ARG A 334 16.08 -3.60 -12.37
N HIS A 335 15.40 -2.76 -11.60
CA HIS A 335 15.33 -2.86 -10.14
C HIS A 335 14.18 -2.03 -9.57
N ALA A 336 13.38 -2.66 -8.73
CA ALA A 336 12.44 -1.97 -7.85
C ALA A 336 12.42 -2.66 -6.48
N ALA A 337 12.02 -1.94 -5.43
CA ALA A 337 11.96 -2.45 -4.06
C ALA A 337 10.67 -2.00 -3.36
N TYR A 338 10.13 -2.86 -2.50
CA TYR A 338 8.90 -2.55 -1.75
C TYR A 338 8.82 -3.28 -0.40
N PRO A 339 8.14 -2.69 0.60
CA PRO A 339 7.81 -3.37 1.85
C PRO A 339 6.96 -4.62 1.63
N VAL A 340 7.29 -5.74 2.25
CA VAL A 340 6.39 -6.89 2.32
C VAL A 340 5.49 -6.74 3.54
N VAL A 341 4.26 -6.26 3.32
CA VAL A 341 3.26 -6.17 4.39
C VAL A 341 2.59 -7.51 4.60
N PHE A 342 2.59 -7.99 5.85
CA PHE A 342 1.83 -9.18 6.21
C PHE A 342 0.34 -8.86 6.18
N THR A 343 -0.45 -9.68 5.47
CA THR A 343 -1.91 -9.73 5.63
C THR A 343 -2.28 -9.95 7.09
N PRO A 344 -3.45 -9.48 7.56
CA PRO A 344 -3.85 -9.67 8.95
C PRO A 344 -3.92 -11.16 9.25
N GLN A 345 -3.11 -11.59 10.22
CA GLN A 345 -3.03 -12.97 10.64
C GLN A 345 -4.17 -13.27 11.60
N PHE A 346 -4.79 -14.44 11.44
CA PHE A 346 -5.82 -14.93 12.34
C PHE A 346 -5.58 -16.38 12.69
N ASN A 347 -6.15 -16.83 13.81
CA ASN A 347 -6.31 -18.24 14.09
C ASN A 347 -7.69 -18.69 13.60
N LEU A 348 -7.81 -19.93 13.15
CA LEU A 348 -9.13 -20.55 12.96
C LEU A 348 -9.53 -21.22 14.28
N VAL A 349 -10.64 -20.79 14.85
CA VAL A 349 -11.09 -21.16 16.20
C VAL A 349 -12.43 -21.88 16.12
N THR A 350 -12.50 -23.04 16.76
CA THR A 350 -13.73 -23.83 16.90
C THR A 350 -14.63 -23.28 18.00
N SER A 351 -15.90 -23.74 18.06
CA SER A 351 -16.85 -23.29 19.08
C SER A 351 -16.46 -23.67 20.52
N SER A 352 -15.56 -24.64 20.68
CA SER A 352 -15.01 -25.07 21.96
C SER A 352 -13.69 -24.38 22.32
N GLY A 353 -13.23 -23.40 21.52
CA GLY A 353 -11.99 -22.67 21.76
C GLY A 353 -10.72 -23.39 21.32
N HIS A 354 -10.82 -24.54 20.63
CA HIS A 354 -9.67 -25.15 19.99
C HIS A 354 -9.24 -24.34 18.76
N VAL A 355 -7.93 -24.21 18.57
CA VAL A 355 -7.28 -23.55 17.44
C VAL A 355 -6.79 -24.60 16.44
N LEU A 356 -7.02 -24.35 15.15
CA LEU A 356 -6.45 -25.15 14.09
C LEU A 356 -4.98 -24.83 13.88
N SER A 357 -4.19 -25.89 13.81
CA SER A 357 -2.75 -25.88 13.61
C SER A 357 -2.37 -26.79 12.45
N GLU A 358 -1.34 -26.40 11.70
CA GLU A 358 -0.68 -27.24 10.72
C GLU A 358 0.52 -27.98 11.33
N TYR A 359 0.75 -29.22 10.89
CA TYR A 359 1.97 -29.97 11.19
C TYR A 359 2.28 -31.01 10.10
N TYR A 360 3.40 -30.84 9.38
CA TYR A 360 3.79 -31.65 8.21
C TYR A 360 2.65 -31.81 7.21
N SER A 361 2.08 -30.68 6.81
CA SER A 361 0.95 -30.51 5.90
C SER A 361 -0.38 -31.07 6.42
N ASN A 362 -0.41 -31.75 7.56
CA ASN A 362 -1.65 -32.21 8.18
C ASN A 362 -2.24 -31.13 9.10
N LEU A 363 -3.55 -31.23 9.38
CA LEU A 363 -4.27 -30.26 10.20
C LEU A 363 -4.77 -30.89 11.50
N PHE A 364 -4.65 -30.13 12.58
CA PHE A 364 -5.02 -30.56 13.94
C PHE A 364 -5.75 -29.43 14.66
N ALA A 365 -6.77 -29.76 15.44
CA ALA A 365 -7.43 -28.80 16.33
C ALA A 365 -7.17 -29.17 17.79
N GLY A 366 -6.70 -28.20 18.58
CA GLY A 366 -6.45 -28.39 20.00
C GLY A 366 -6.35 -27.07 20.76
N PRO A 367 -6.01 -27.10 22.06
CA PRO A 367 -5.74 -25.88 22.82
C PRO A 367 -4.66 -25.04 22.11
N SER A 368 -4.81 -23.71 22.11
CA SER A 368 -3.79 -22.83 21.53
C SER A 368 -2.45 -23.01 22.24
N ARG A 369 -1.37 -23.02 21.47
CA ARG A 369 0.00 -23.09 21.97
C ARG A 369 0.64 -21.70 22.09
N GLY A 370 -0.13 -20.63 21.92
CA GLY A 370 0.34 -19.25 21.90
C GLY A 370 0.67 -18.75 20.49
N PRO A 371 1.55 -17.75 20.32
CA PRO A 371 1.89 -17.19 19.01
C PRO A 371 2.75 -18.19 18.21
N SER A 372 2.11 -19.19 17.63
CA SER A 372 2.74 -20.22 16.80
C SER A 372 2.43 -19.96 15.33
N PRO A 373 3.44 -19.90 14.44
CA PRO A 373 3.22 -19.78 12.99
C PRO A 373 2.34 -20.91 12.42
N ASN A 374 2.34 -22.08 13.05
CA ASN A 374 1.51 -23.22 12.67
C ASN A 374 0.01 -23.00 12.95
N GLU A 375 -0.32 -22.12 13.89
CA GLU A 375 -1.70 -21.77 14.28
C GLU A 375 -2.19 -20.50 13.58
N GLN A 376 -1.30 -19.78 12.90
CA GLN A 376 -1.57 -18.50 12.27
C GLN A 376 -1.80 -18.66 10.78
N TRP A 377 -2.90 -18.07 10.32
CA TRP A 377 -3.40 -18.16 8.97
C TRP A 377 -3.56 -16.76 8.38
N ASN A 378 -3.54 -16.70 7.06
CA ASN A 378 -3.82 -15.52 6.27
C ASN A 378 -4.88 -15.84 5.21
N TYR A 379 -5.68 -14.85 4.84
CA TYR A 379 -6.66 -14.99 3.76
C TYR A 379 -6.32 -14.02 2.63
N ASP A 380 -6.19 -14.55 1.41
CA ASP A 380 -6.07 -13.74 0.20
C ASP A 380 -7.45 -13.58 -0.42
N SER A 381 -8.00 -12.36 -0.40
CA SER A 381 -9.35 -12.07 -0.90
C SER A 381 -9.47 -12.14 -2.43
N ARG A 382 -8.38 -12.23 -3.19
CA ARG A 382 -8.37 -12.34 -4.66
C ARG A 382 -8.29 -13.79 -5.12
N THR A 383 -7.34 -14.55 -4.58
CA THR A 383 -7.17 -15.96 -4.91
C THR A 383 -8.08 -16.86 -4.09
N HIS A 384 -8.56 -16.35 -2.96
CA HIS A 384 -9.38 -17.06 -1.98
C HIS A 384 -8.66 -18.20 -1.27
N HIS A 385 -7.35 -18.09 -1.18
CA HIS A 385 -6.51 -19.00 -0.43
C HIS A 385 -6.59 -18.67 1.06
N ILE A 386 -6.67 -19.72 1.88
CA ILE A 386 -6.34 -19.65 3.31
C ILE A 386 -4.95 -20.25 3.45
N LYS A 387 -3.96 -19.43 3.80
CA LYS A 387 -2.52 -19.79 3.82
C LYS A 387 -2.02 -19.89 5.25
N VAL A 388 -1.29 -20.94 5.59
CA VAL A 388 -0.67 -21.06 6.93
C VAL A 388 0.70 -20.37 6.95
N ASN A 389 1.09 -19.86 8.12
CA ASN A 389 2.32 -19.06 8.25
C ASN A 389 3.57 -19.91 8.49
N SER A 390 3.43 -21.16 8.93
CA SER A 390 4.53 -22.07 9.20
C SER A 390 5.33 -22.44 7.94
N ASN A 391 4.64 -22.98 6.93
CA ASN A 391 5.25 -23.50 5.71
C ASN A 391 4.79 -22.75 4.44
N HIS A 392 3.94 -21.73 4.58
CA HIS A 392 3.42 -20.93 3.48
C HIS A 392 2.61 -21.72 2.45
N GLU A 393 2.04 -22.85 2.85
CA GLU A 393 1.13 -23.64 2.03
C GLU A 393 -0.33 -23.19 2.20
N CYS A 394 -1.14 -23.51 1.20
CA CYS A 394 -2.56 -23.18 1.15
C CYS A 394 -3.40 -24.38 1.59
N LEU A 395 -4.49 -24.09 2.31
CA LEU A 395 -5.50 -25.07 2.65
C LEU A 395 -6.08 -25.67 1.37
N ASP A 396 -6.00 -26.98 1.24
CA ASP A 396 -6.32 -27.69 -0.01
C ASP A 396 -7.26 -28.87 0.29
N ALA A 397 -8.41 -28.90 -0.38
CA ALA A 397 -9.37 -29.99 -0.29
C ALA A 397 -9.23 -30.96 -1.47
N TYR A 398 -8.30 -31.90 -1.38
CA TYR A 398 -8.04 -32.87 -2.44
C TYR A 398 -8.95 -34.11 -2.36
N TYR A 399 -9.21 -34.73 -3.50
CA TYR A 399 -9.92 -36.00 -3.59
C TYR A 399 -8.92 -37.16 -3.66
N ASP A 400 -9.00 -38.12 -2.74
CA ASP A 400 -8.05 -39.24 -2.66
C ASP A 400 -8.44 -40.46 -3.51
N GLY A 401 -9.51 -40.35 -4.31
CA GLY A 401 -10.11 -41.47 -5.06
C GLY A 401 -11.31 -42.10 -4.36
N SER A 402 -11.54 -41.79 -3.07
CA SER A 402 -12.69 -42.27 -2.30
C SER A 402 -13.51 -41.12 -1.74
N ALA A 403 -12.85 -40.14 -1.10
CA ALA A 403 -13.48 -39.01 -0.43
C ALA A 403 -12.58 -37.77 -0.50
N PHE A 404 -13.17 -36.61 -0.25
CA PHE A 404 -12.38 -35.40 -0.03
C PHE A 404 -11.65 -35.48 1.31
N LYS A 405 -10.38 -35.07 1.29
CA LYS A 405 -9.51 -34.89 2.45
C LYS A 405 -9.06 -33.44 2.49
N VAL A 406 -8.38 -33.06 3.57
CA VAL A 406 -7.85 -31.71 3.73
C VAL A 406 -6.44 -31.77 4.29
N HIS A 407 -5.58 -30.94 3.73
CA HIS A 407 -4.19 -30.74 4.12
C HIS A 407 -3.78 -29.31 3.76
N THR A 408 -2.53 -28.94 4.02
CA THR A 408 -1.92 -27.82 3.33
C THR A 408 -1.12 -28.33 2.14
N TYR A 409 -1.08 -27.55 1.06
CA TYR A 409 -0.30 -27.88 -0.12
C TYR A 409 0.24 -26.61 -0.77
N THR A 410 1.25 -26.75 -1.64
CA THR A 410 1.81 -25.60 -2.38
C THR A 410 0.69 -24.78 -3.03
N CYS A 411 0.69 -23.47 -2.79
CA CYS A 411 -0.34 -22.56 -3.26
C CYS A 411 -0.33 -22.44 -4.80
N ASP A 412 -1.48 -22.62 -5.43
CA ASP A 412 -1.68 -22.48 -6.86
C ASP A 412 -3.04 -21.81 -7.13
N ALA A 413 -3.01 -20.57 -7.63
CA ALA A 413 -4.24 -19.79 -7.89
C ALA A 413 -5.16 -20.43 -8.94
N SER A 414 -4.63 -21.32 -9.79
CA SER A 414 -5.41 -22.09 -10.77
C SER A 414 -6.07 -23.33 -10.16
N ASN A 415 -5.59 -23.81 -9.01
CA ASN A 415 -6.13 -24.98 -8.33
C ASN A 415 -7.46 -24.65 -7.64
N GLY A 416 -8.55 -25.20 -8.20
CA GLY A 416 -9.90 -25.01 -7.67
C GLY A 416 -10.09 -25.56 -6.25
N ASN A 417 -9.28 -26.52 -5.80
CA ASN A 417 -9.38 -27.15 -4.48
C ASN A 417 -8.82 -26.28 -3.33
N GLN A 418 -8.20 -25.14 -3.65
CA GLN A 418 -7.59 -24.23 -2.68
C GLN A 418 -8.43 -22.97 -2.43
N ARG A 419 -9.66 -22.93 -2.97
CA ARG A 419 -10.51 -21.74 -2.93
C ARG A 419 -11.54 -21.87 -1.82
N TRP A 420 -11.45 -20.97 -0.84
CA TRP A 420 -12.29 -20.97 0.36
C TRP A 420 -13.03 -19.66 0.56
N ARG A 421 -14.14 -19.74 1.27
CA ARG A 421 -14.93 -18.61 1.75
C ARG A 421 -14.98 -18.68 3.27
N ILE A 422 -14.54 -17.60 3.91
CA ILE A 422 -14.79 -17.36 5.33
C ILE A 422 -16.20 -16.78 5.43
N ASP A 423 -17.16 -17.59 5.86
CA ASP A 423 -18.55 -17.21 6.09
C ASP A 423 -18.72 -16.87 7.58
N SER A 424 -18.32 -15.67 7.97
CA SER A 424 -18.46 -15.17 9.35
C SER A 424 -19.91 -15.08 9.82
N ALA A 425 -20.88 -14.89 8.92
CA ALA A 425 -22.29 -14.80 9.31
C ALA A 425 -22.80 -16.13 9.90
N ASN A 426 -22.32 -17.25 9.35
CA ASN A 426 -22.66 -18.59 9.82
C ASN A 426 -21.52 -19.26 10.60
N HIS A 427 -20.39 -18.56 10.79
CA HIS A 427 -19.13 -19.05 11.35
C HIS A 427 -18.68 -20.36 10.71
N ARG A 428 -18.39 -20.33 9.41
CA ARG A 428 -17.97 -21.50 8.62
C ARG A 428 -16.86 -21.18 7.66
N ILE A 429 -16.01 -22.17 7.40
CA ILE A 429 -15.04 -22.14 6.31
C ILE A 429 -15.57 -23.06 5.20
N ALA A 430 -16.22 -22.45 4.21
CA ALA A 430 -16.88 -23.15 3.12
C ALA A 430 -16.00 -23.18 1.88
N HIS A 431 -15.97 -24.30 1.19
CA HIS A 431 -15.23 -24.43 -0.06
C HIS A 431 -15.98 -23.73 -1.21
N ARG A 432 -15.25 -23.10 -2.12
CA ARG A 432 -15.81 -22.28 -3.20
C ARG A 432 -16.14 -23.09 -4.46
N THR A 433 -15.29 -24.03 -4.82
CA THR A 433 -15.48 -24.86 -6.03
C THR A 433 -16.43 -26.04 -5.77
N HIS A 434 -16.31 -26.67 -4.60
CA HIS A 434 -17.20 -27.71 -4.10
C HIS A 434 -18.20 -27.12 -3.09
N PRO A 435 -19.37 -26.61 -3.52
CA PRO A 435 -20.25 -25.77 -2.70
C PRO A 435 -20.87 -26.47 -1.48
N ASN A 436 -20.88 -27.81 -1.48
CA ASN A 436 -21.36 -28.60 -0.35
C ASN A 436 -20.24 -28.99 0.64
N LEU A 437 -19.00 -28.54 0.45
CA LEU A 437 -17.87 -28.96 1.28
C LEU A 437 -17.50 -27.84 2.27
N CYS A 438 -17.47 -28.17 3.56
CA CYS A 438 -17.09 -27.28 4.65
C CYS A 438 -15.99 -27.91 5.49
N LEU A 439 -15.14 -27.07 6.09
CA LEU A 439 -14.19 -27.52 7.10
C LEU A 439 -14.96 -27.98 8.34
N ASP A 440 -14.52 -29.11 8.89
CA ASP A 440 -15.20 -29.85 9.95
C ASP A 440 -14.16 -30.32 10.97
N VAL A 441 -14.42 -30.10 12.25
CA VAL A 441 -13.56 -30.57 13.35
C VAL A 441 -14.35 -31.56 14.17
N ASP A 442 -14.11 -32.85 13.95
CA ASP A 442 -14.91 -33.91 14.55
C ASP A 442 -14.45 -34.21 15.99
N PRO A 443 -15.25 -33.83 17.00
CA PRO A 443 -14.88 -34.07 18.40
C PRO A 443 -14.89 -35.56 18.77
N SER A 444 -15.62 -36.41 18.03
CA SER A 444 -15.66 -37.86 18.26
C SER A 444 -14.41 -38.57 17.75
N GLN A 445 -13.60 -37.90 16.93
CA GLN A 445 -12.36 -38.41 16.34
C GLN A 445 -11.14 -37.62 16.82
N ASN A 446 -11.09 -37.28 18.12
CA ASN A 446 -9.97 -36.53 18.71
C ASN A 446 -9.75 -35.16 18.03
N ASN A 447 -10.85 -34.43 17.77
CA ASN A 447 -10.85 -33.14 17.07
C ASN A 447 -10.14 -33.19 15.71
N LYS A 448 -10.31 -34.30 14.99
CA LYS A 448 -9.73 -34.46 13.66
C LYS A 448 -10.30 -33.38 12.74
N VAL A 449 -9.38 -32.63 12.11
CA VAL A 449 -9.73 -31.67 11.07
C VAL A 449 -9.96 -32.43 9.77
N GLN A 450 -11.10 -32.22 9.15
CA GLN A 450 -11.52 -32.85 7.91
C GLN A 450 -12.40 -31.90 7.11
N VAL A 451 -12.89 -32.38 5.97
CA VAL A 451 -13.94 -31.72 5.20
C VAL A 451 -15.17 -32.60 5.14
N TRP A 452 -16.34 -32.00 5.25
CA TRP A 452 -17.62 -32.73 5.24
C TRP A 452 -18.72 -31.92 4.54
N ALA A 453 -19.87 -32.56 4.33
CA ALA A 453 -21.05 -31.88 3.81
C ALA A 453 -21.45 -30.72 4.73
N CYS A 454 -21.59 -29.50 4.19
CA CYS A 454 -22.03 -28.32 4.93
C CYS A 454 -23.44 -28.54 5.53
N GLY A 455 -23.57 -28.66 6.86
CA GLY A 455 -24.85 -28.94 7.55
C GLY A 455 -25.37 -27.75 8.35
N ASN A 456 -26.68 -27.53 8.50
CA ASN A 456 -27.22 -26.40 9.28
C ASN A 456 -28.36 -26.85 10.24
N PRO A 457 -28.15 -26.83 11.58
CA PRO A 457 -26.92 -26.50 12.33
C PRO A 457 -25.90 -27.66 12.32
N ALA A 458 -24.61 -27.35 12.33
CA ALA A 458 -23.52 -28.32 12.47
C ALA A 458 -22.46 -27.77 13.44
N PRO A 459 -22.54 -28.07 14.75
CA PRO A 459 -21.65 -27.50 15.77
C PRO A 459 -20.16 -27.76 15.51
N ASN A 460 -19.83 -28.92 14.96
CA ASN A 460 -18.47 -29.31 14.56
C ASN A 460 -17.95 -28.58 13.31
N GLN A 461 -18.81 -27.84 12.61
CA GLN A 461 -18.44 -26.97 11.47
C GLN A 461 -18.43 -25.49 11.85
N TRP A 462 -18.65 -25.19 13.13
CA TRP A 462 -18.50 -23.83 13.63
C TRP A 462 -17.01 -23.51 13.74
N LEU A 463 -16.51 -22.72 12.79
CA LEU A 463 -15.15 -22.20 12.76
C LEU A 463 -15.17 -20.71 12.42
N ALA A 464 -14.51 -19.93 13.25
CA ALA A 464 -14.39 -18.48 13.12
C ALA A 464 -12.93 -18.05 13.05
N VAL A 465 -12.67 -16.88 12.49
CA VAL A 465 -11.35 -16.25 12.63
C VAL A 465 -11.19 -15.67 14.03
N SER A 466 -9.98 -15.66 14.58
CA SER A 466 -9.74 -15.28 15.99
C SER A 466 -10.19 -13.87 16.33
N GLU A 467 -10.03 -12.91 15.42
CA GLU A 467 -10.58 -11.56 15.54
C GLU A 467 -11.44 -11.21 14.32
N GLU A 468 -12.73 -10.91 14.55
CA GLU A 468 -13.65 -10.45 13.51
C GLU A 468 -13.99 -8.98 13.69
N ARG A 469 -14.06 -8.24 12.59
CA ARG A 469 -14.67 -6.91 12.60
C ARG A 469 -16.14 -7.01 12.34
N VAL A 470 -16.95 -6.37 13.17
CA VAL A 470 -18.40 -6.50 13.09
C VAL A 470 -19.10 -5.18 13.33
N LYS A 471 -20.23 -5.04 12.66
CA LYS A 471 -21.29 -4.09 13.02
C LYS A 471 -22.51 -4.90 13.42
N LEU A 472 -23.15 -4.51 14.50
CA LEU A 472 -24.36 -5.15 15.00
C LEU A 472 -25.51 -4.16 14.87
N TYR A 473 -26.48 -4.50 14.02
CA TYR A 473 -27.66 -3.68 13.78
C TYR A 473 -28.86 -4.27 14.50
N SER A 474 -29.71 -3.43 15.04
CA SER A 474 -31.00 -3.82 15.61
C SER A 474 -32.08 -4.02 14.53
N PHE A 475 -33.24 -4.55 14.94
CA PHE A 475 -34.41 -4.76 14.08
C PHE A 475 -34.89 -3.49 13.33
N ASN A 476 -34.68 -2.30 13.90
CA ASN A 476 -35.02 -1.02 13.28
C ASN A 476 -33.79 -0.28 12.71
N ASN A 477 -32.77 -1.05 12.32
CA ASN A 477 -31.57 -0.60 11.61
C ASN A 477 -30.70 0.41 12.37
N ARG A 478 -30.80 0.46 13.70
CA ARG A 478 -29.89 1.22 14.57
C ARG A 478 -28.66 0.41 14.91
N PHE A 479 -27.52 1.05 15.13
CA PHE A 479 -26.22 0.38 15.25
C PHE A 479 -25.70 0.34 16.68
N LEU A 480 -25.19 -0.81 17.15
CA LEU A 480 -24.58 -0.95 18.47
C LEU A 480 -23.32 -0.07 18.58
N SER A 481 -23.28 0.82 19.55
CA SER A 481 -22.16 1.70 19.81
C SER A 481 -22.08 2.15 21.27
N SER A 482 -21.11 3.00 21.57
CA SER A 482 -21.01 3.70 22.86
C SER A 482 -20.73 5.17 22.66
N ASN A 483 -21.27 6.02 23.54
CA ASN A 483 -20.90 7.43 23.66
C ASN A 483 -19.77 7.67 24.68
N GLY A 484 -19.16 6.62 25.24
CA GLY A 484 -18.15 6.70 26.30
C GLY A 484 -18.69 6.52 27.71
N GLU A 485 -20.00 6.73 27.93
CA GLU A 485 -20.67 6.53 29.22
C GLU A 485 -21.52 5.25 29.25
N MET A 486 -22.21 4.95 28.14
CA MET A 486 -23.16 3.85 28.04
C MET A 486 -23.11 3.16 26.68
N ILE A 487 -23.67 1.96 26.61
CA ILE A 487 -23.93 1.26 25.34
C ILE A 487 -25.31 1.68 24.81
N GLN A 488 -25.39 1.95 23.51
CA GLN A 488 -26.57 2.49 22.85
C GLN A 488 -26.69 2.02 21.39
N PHE A 489 -27.86 2.26 20.80
CA PHE A 489 -28.20 2.00 19.41
C PHE A 489 -28.71 3.29 18.72
N PRO A 490 -27.82 4.23 18.37
CA PRO A 490 -28.17 5.42 17.59
C PRO A 490 -28.51 5.10 16.12
N PRO A 491 -29.13 6.05 15.39
CA PRO A 491 -29.36 5.95 13.95
C PRO A 491 -28.05 5.94 13.15
N GLU A 492 -27.99 5.18 12.05
CA GLU A 492 -26.82 5.06 11.18
C GLU A 492 -26.26 6.43 10.74
N GLY A 493 -24.93 6.59 10.76
CA GLY A 493 -24.23 7.83 10.40
C GLY A 493 -23.88 8.77 11.57
N SER A 494 -24.32 8.47 12.79
CA SER A 494 -23.98 9.30 13.96
C SER A 494 -22.50 9.19 14.37
N TYR A 495 -21.89 8.00 14.29
CA TYR A 495 -20.48 7.76 14.58
C TYR A 495 -19.97 6.52 13.82
N PRO A 496 -18.75 6.50 13.25
CA PRO A 496 -18.16 5.29 12.69
C PRO A 496 -17.68 4.39 13.84
N TYR A 497 -18.58 3.56 14.35
CA TYR A 497 -18.29 2.61 15.43
C TYR A 497 -18.18 1.19 14.84
N GLU A 498 -17.11 0.50 15.18
CA GLU A 498 -16.89 -0.91 14.84
C GLU A 498 -16.64 -1.69 16.12
N TRP A 499 -16.88 -2.99 16.08
CA TRP A 499 -16.49 -3.90 17.14
C TRP A 499 -15.48 -4.90 16.60
N VAL A 500 -14.50 -5.25 17.43
CA VAL A 500 -13.61 -6.39 17.20
C VAL A 500 -14.04 -7.50 18.14
N VAL A 501 -14.50 -8.62 17.57
CA VAL A 501 -14.91 -9.82 18.32
C VAL A 501 -13.73 -10.76 18.39
N SER A 502 -13.23 -11.03 19.59
CA SER A 502 -12.28 -12.12 19.80
C SER A 502 -13.07 -13.43 19.94
N ASN A 503 -13.01 -14.29 18.93
CA ASN A 503 -13.64 -15.62 18.98
C ASN A 503 -12.85 -16.61 19.85
N ALA A 504 -11.60 -16.27 20.20
CA ALA A 504 -10.77 -17.07 21.10
C ALA A 504 -11.23 -16.94 22.57
N ASP A 505 -11.58 -15.74 23.01
CA ASP A 505 -11.95 -15.46 24.40
C ASP A 505 -13.37 -14.90 24.56
N ASN A 506 -14.12 -14.73 23.47
CA ASN A 506 -15.49 -14.22 23.40
C ASN A 506 -15.68 -12.77 23.90
N THR A 507 -14.63 -11.95 23.85
CA THR A 507 -14.72 -10.51 24.15
C THR A 507 -15.13 -9.69 22.92
N TRP A 508 -15.90 -8.62 23.17
CA TRP A 508 -16.30 -7.65 22.15
C TRP A 508 -15.64 -6.32 22.45
N ARG A 509 -14.55 -6.02 21.74
CA ARG A 509 -13.72 -4.84 21.91
C ARG A 509 -14.26 -3.69 21.08
N ALA A 510 -14.50 -2.57 21.73
CA ALA A 510 -14.90 -1.35 21.07
C ALA A 510 -13.77 -0.82 20.18
N ARG A 511 -14.11 -0.47 18.94
CA ARG A 511 -13.22 0.23 18.02
C ARG A 511 -13.90 1.52 17.61
N SER A 512 -13.40 2.61 18.19
CA SER A 512 -13.97 3.93 17.97
C SER A 512 -12.89 4.92 17.60
N ASN A 513 -13.29 6.06 17.05
CA ASN A 513 -12.42 7.21 16.81
C ASN A 513 -11.94 7.90 18.12
N THR A 514 -12.25 7.37 19.32
CA THR A 514 -11.94 8.01 20.61
C THR A 514 -10.53 7.73 21.13
N GLY A 515 -9.76 6.84 20.49
CA GLY A 515 -8.34 6.63 20.80
C GLY A 515 -7.99 5.62 21.90
N ASP A 516 -8.95 4.88 22.47
CA ASP A 516 -8.68 3.81 23.46
C ASP A 516 -9.10 2.42 22.91
N PRO A 517 -8.18 1.65 22.32
CA PRO A 517 -8.46 0.33 21.74
C PRO A 517 -8.59 -0.78 22.80
N GLN A 518 -8.57 -0.49 24.11
CA GLN A 518 -8.50 -1.49 25.18
C GLN A 518 -9.79 -1.64 25.99
N ARG A 519 -10.96 -1.26 25.43
CA ARG A 519 -12.25 -1.37 26.12
C ARG A 519 -13.20 -2.40 25.51
N CYS A 520 -13.82 -3.20 26.35
CA CYS A 520 -14.68 -4.32 25.99
C CYS A 520 -16.09 -4.15 26.56
N LEU A 521 -17.06 -4.74 25.88
CA LEU A 521 -18.45 -4.83 26.32
C LEU A 521 -18.54 -5.64 27.62
N ASP A 522 -19.03 -5.03 28.70
CA ASP A 522 -19.08 -5.62 30.04
C ASP A 522 -20.48 -5.49 30.66
N ALA A 523 -20.97 -6.57 31.27
CA ALA A 523 -22.23 -6.61 31.99
C ALA A 523 -22.13 -7.32 33.35
N TYR A 524 -21.51 -6.67 34.34
CA TYR A 524 -21.35 -7.20 35.71
C TYR A 524 -22.64 -7.38 36.54
N GLN A 525 -23.82 -7.02 36.02
CA GLN A 525 -25.09 -7.03 36.74
C GLN A 525 -26.09 -8.06 36.14
N PRO A 526 -26.04 -9.34 36.55
CA PRO A 526 -26.81 -10.43 35.94
C PRO A 526 -28.30 -10.46 36.38
N TRP A 527 -29.02 -9.37 36.18
CA TRP A 527 -30.47 -9.26 36.41
C TRP A 527 -31.13 -8.43 35.30
N ASN A 528 -32.45 -8.54 35.19
CA ASN A 528 -33.24 -7.75 34.24
C ASN A 528 -33.04 -6.25 34.53
N GLY A 529 -32.49 -5.53 33.56
CA GLY A 529 -32.19 -4.10 33.69
C GLY A 529 -30.75 -3.80 34.09
N GLY A 530 -29.90 -4.83 34.25
CA GLY A 530 -28.49 -4.68 34.58
C GLY A 530 -27.72 -3.85 33.55
N VAL A 531 -26.75 -3.07 34.02
CA VAL A 531 -25.96 -2.16 33.19
C VAL A 531 -25.07 -2.93 32.21
N VAL A 532 -25.03 -2.47 30.97
CA VAL A 532 -24.04 -2.86 29.96
C VAL A 532 -23.23 -1.62 29.60
N HIS A 533 -21.91 -1.72 29.70
CA HIS A 533 -20.99 -0.59 29.55
C HIS A 533 -19.67 -1.03 28.91
N LEU A 534 -18.76 -0.08 28.73
CA LEU A 534 -17.38 -0.37 28.34
C LEU A 534 -16.47 -0.42 29.57
N TYR A 535 -15.69 -1.48 29.68
CA TYR A 535 -14.68 -1.64 30.72
C TYR A 535 -13.35 -2.08 30.12
N ALA A 536 -12.25 -2.00 30.88
CA ALA A 536 -10.95 -2.47 30.40
C ALA A 536 -11.04 -3.94 29.96
N CYS A 537 -10.54 -4.25 28.77
CA CYS A 537 -10.57 -5.59 28.21
C CYS A 537 -9.73 -6.55 29.05
N ASP A 538 -10.32 -7.68 29.42
CA ASP A 538 -9.65 -8.77 30.11
C ASP A 538 -10.19 -10.10 29.59
N ALA A 539 -9.32 -10.87 28.93
CA ALA A 539 -9.65 -12.17 28.37
C ALA A 539 -10.09 -13.20 29.41
N THR A 540 -9.87 -12.96 30.70
CA THR A 540 -10.32 -13.81 31.81
C THR A 540 -11.58 -13.30 32.52
N ASN A 541 -11.99 -12.05 32.26
CA ASN A 541 -13.15 -11.46 32.93
C ASN A 541 -14.46 -12.11 32.46
N ALA A 542 -15.16 -12.73 33.41
CA ALA A 542 -16.41 -13.43 33.17
C ALA A 542 -17.53 -12.51 32.65
N ASN A 543 -17.53 -11.22 32.99
CA ASN A 543 -18.58 -10.26 32.63
C ASN A 543 -18.48 -9.74 31.19
N GLN A 544 -17.42 -10.14 30.46
CA GLN A 544 -17.11 -9.65 29.12
C GLN A 544 -17.34 -10.72 28.03
N LYS A 545 -18.06 -11.78 28.38
CA LYS A 545 -18.18 -12.97 27.52
C LYS A 545 -19.49 -12.96 26.77
N TRP A 546 -19.43 -12.66 25.48
CA TRP A 546 -20.60 -12.50 24.61
C TRP A 546 -20.48 -13.33 23.34
N ARG A 547 -21.59 -13.92 22.90
CA ARG A 547 -21.67 -14.66 21.64
C ARG A 547 -22.95 -14.35 20.90
N TYR A 548 -22.82 -13.99 19.62
CA TYR A 548 -23.96 -13.85 18.74
C TYR A 548 -24.49 -15.23 18.35
N ASP A 549 -25.79 -15.45 18.55
CA ASP A 549 -26.50 -16.65 18.14
C ASP A 549 -27.26 -16.36 16.84
N PRO A 550 -26.79 -16.87 15.68
CA PRO A 550 -27.44 -16.60 14.40
C PRO A 550 -28.82 -17.24 14.26
N SER A 551 -29.11 -18.29 15.04
CA SER A 551 -30.41 -18.97 14.98
C SER A 551 -31.51 -18.15 15.64
N THR A 552 -31.21 -17.48 16.75
CA THR A 552 -32.16 -16.61 17.46
C THR A 552 -31.97 -15.13 17.17
N LYS A 553 -30.88 -14.77 16.48
CA LYS A 553 -30.43 -13.41 16.20
C LYS A 553 -30.14 -12.59 17.47
N GLN A 554 -29.73 -13.25 18.55
CA GLN A 554 -29.48 -12.60 19.84
C GLN A 554 -27.98 -12.52 20.15
N LEU A 555 -27.54 -11.43 20.79
CA LEU A 555 -26.23 -11.39 21.44
C LEU A 555 -26.37 -11.90 22.87
N ARG A 556 -25.94 -13.13 23.12
CA ARG A 556 -26.08 -13.84 24.39
C ARG A 556 -24.86 -13.64 25.27
N HIS A 557 -25.08 -13.53 26.58
CA HIS A 557 -24.01 -13.58 27.55
C HIS A 557 -23.64 -15.04 27.87
N LEU A 558 -22.34 -15.36 27.90
CA LEU A 558 -21.87 -16.75 28.03
C LEU A 558 -21.72 -17.22 29.47
N THR A 559 -21.40 -16.34 30.41
CA THR A 559 -21.24 -16.70 31.84
C THR A 559 -22.51 -16.42 32.65
N HIS A 560 -23.16 -15.27 32.43
CA HIS A 560 -24.52 -14.98 32.88
C HIS A 560 -25.56 -15.71 32.04
N LEU A 561 -25.67 -17.01 32.24
CA LEU A 561 -26.53 -17.90 31.45
C LEU A 561 -27.99 -17.43 31.44
N GLY A 562 -28.58 -17.39 30.24
CA GLY A 562 -29.97 -16.99 30.03
C GLY A 562 -30.17 -15.48 29.83
N PHE A 563 -29.11 -14.68 29.87
CA PHE A 563 -29.16 -13.25 29.59
C PHE A 563 -28.65 -12.88 28.19
N CYS A 564 -29.26 -11.85 27.61
CA CYS A 564 -29.01 -11.31 26.30
C CYS A 564 -28.85 -9.79 26.38
N LEU A 565 -28.14 -9.21 25.40
CA LEU A 565 -28.19 -7.77 25.16
C LEU A 565 -29.59 -7.40 24.69
N ASP A 566 -30.16 -6.37 25.28
CA ASP A 566 -31.47 -5.82 24.94
C ASP A 566 -31.33 -4.30 24.78
N MET A 567 -31.97 -3.75 23.75
CA MET A 567 -31.95 -2.31 23.46
C MET A 567 -32.70 -1.46 24.50
N ARG A 568 -33.42 -2.09 25.44
CA ARG A 568 -34.36 -1.52 26.42
C ARG A 568 -35.60 -0.90 25.79
N THR A 569 -35.41 -0.05 24.79
CA THR A 569 -36.44 0.72 24.08
C THR A 569 -36.09 0.81 22.60
N ALA A 570 -37.11 1.00 21.75
CA ALA A 570 -36.91 1.10 20.30
C ALA A 570 -36.09 2.32 19.87
N ASP A 571 -35.97 3.35 20.72
CA ASP A 571 -35.09 4.49 20.49
C ASP A 571 -33.60 4.17 20.71
N GLY A 572 -33.28 3.00 21.29
CA GLY A 572 -31.92 2.52 21.48
C GLY A 572 -31.07 3.37 22.43
N SER A 573 -31.67 4.20 23.28
CA SER A 573 -30.91 5.16 24.10
C SER A 573 -29.98 4.50 25.11
N GLN A 574 -30.35 3.33 25.65
CA GLN A 574 -29.52 2.59 26.62
C GLN A 574 -29.72 1.08 26.52
N ALA A 575 -28.70 0.38 26.02
CA ALA A 575 -28.70 -1.07 26.09
C ALA A 575 -28.54 -1.56 27.54
N HIS A 576 -29.15 -2.69 27.83
CA HIS A 576 -29.07 -3.32 29.15
C HIS A 576 -29.06 -4.85 29.02
N LEU A 577 -28.80 -5.52 30.13
CA LEU A 577 -28.89 -6.96 30.22
C LEU A 577 -30.33 -7.37 30.55
N TRP A 578 -30.88 -8.33 29.80
CA TRP A 578 -32.23 -8.86 30.02
C TRP A 578 -32.30 -10.34 29.72
N ARG A 579 -33.26 -11.06 30.31
CA ARG A 579 -33.48 -12.47 29.95
C ARG A 579 -33.73 -12.63 28.46
N CYS A 580 -33.10 -13.65 27.86
CA CYS A 580 -33.23 -13.97 26.44
C CYS A 580 -34.66 -14.44 26.12
N ASN A 581 -35.39 -13.68 25.30
CA ASN A 581 -36.81 -13.93 25.00
C ASN A 581 -37.12 -13.94 23.48
N ALA A 582 -36.27 -14.54 22.66
CA ALA A 582 -36.51 -14.72 21.22
C ALA A 582 -37.49 -15.89 20.95
N PRO A 583 -38.23 -15.88 19.83
CA PRO A 583 -38.20 -14.88 18.75
C PRO A 583 -39.15 -13.68 18.97
N THR A 584 -39.85 -13.60 20.10
CA THR A 584 -40.96 -12.65 20.32
C THR A 584 -40.53 -11.22 20.67
N ASN A 585 -39.28 -11.00 21.10
CA ASN A 585 -38.77 -9.68 21.47
C ASN A 585 -37.85 -9.10 20.40
N ASP A 586 -38.36 -8.14 19.62
CA ASP A 586 -37.59 -7.44 18.59
C ASP A 586 -36.42 -6.61 19.16
N LEU A 587 -36.48 -6.18 20.42
CA LEU A 587 -35.41 -5.41 21.09
C LEU A 587 -34.14 -6.24 21.36
N GLN A 588 -34.20 -7.55 21.19
CA GLN A 588 -33.06 -8.47 21.33
C GLN A 588 -32.63 -9.09 20.00
N ARG A 589 -33.26 -8.69 18.89
CA ARG A 589 -32.99 -9.22 17.56
C ARG A 589 -32.04 -8.30 16.82
N PHE A 590 -30.90 -8.86 16.44
CA PHE A 590 -29.83 -8.14 15.79
C PHE A 590 -29.38 -8.81 14.50
N THR A 591 -28.97 -7.98 13.53
CA THR A 591 -28.26 -8.39 12.32
C THR A 591 -26.76 -8.23 12.56
N TYR A 592 -26.05 -9.35 12.52
CA TYR A 592 -24.59 -9.40 12.62
C TYR A 592 -23.98 -9.20 11.22
N ALA A 593 -23.33 -8.06 11.02
CA ALA A 593 -22.68 -7.71 9.77
C ALA A 593 -21.16 -7.73 9.97
N SER A 594 -20.55 -8.88 9.66
CA SER A 594 -19.09 -8.97 9.55
C SER A 594 -18.63 -7.94 8.50
N GLN A 595 -17.72 -7.07 8.89
CA GLN A 595 -17.02 -6.21 7.95
C GLN A 595 -15.98 -7.11 7.29
N SER A 596 -16.06 -7.24 5.97
CA SER A 596 -15.14 -8.06 5.19
C SER A 596 -13.71 -7.82 5.66
N PHE A 597 -13.00 -8.92 5.96
CA PHE A 597 -11.54 -8.91 5.92
C PHE A 597 -11.15 -8.28 4.57
N PRO A 598 -10.36 -7.18 4.55
CA PRO A 598 -9.92 -6.59 3.29
C PRO A 598 -9.16 -7.62 2.44
#